data_AF-F9VYZ2-F1
#
_entry.id   AF-F9VYZ2-F1
#
_cell.length_a   1.000
_cell.length_b   1.000
_cell.length_c   1.000
_cell.angle_alpha   90.00
_cell.angle_beta   90.00
_cell.angle_gamma   90.00
#
_symmetry.space_group_name_H-M   'P 1'
#
loop_
_entity.id
_entity.type
_entity.pdbx_description
1 polymer ?
#
loop_
_entity_poly.entity_id
_entity_poly.type
_entity_poly.pdbx_seq_one_letter_code
_entity_poly.pdbx_strand_id
1 'polypeptide(L)'
;MGCAGMTGTTVVRVREAGKDRHGDPVGPAEEASFDDWWFDWNASYSNTNFQDVQITDVDTYVPRDDDVQPSDKVRFVDVRTGEVATFRVQGRPMWDQLQPQTGHDFGRKLVRLREVAGA
;
A
#
# COMPACT_ATOMS: atom_id res chain seq x y z
N MET A 1 -3.28 13.83 14.84
CA MET A 1 -2.84 12.83 13.84
C MET A 1 -4.10 12.34 13.16
N GLY A 2 -4.39 12.85 11.97
CA GLY A 2 -5.60 12.49 11.23
C GLY A 2 -5.24 11.41 10.22
N CYS A 3 -5.68 10.19 10.46
CA CYS A 3 -5.72 9.14 9.45
C CYS A 3 -6.82 9.54 8.45
N ALA A 4 -6.45 10.08 7.30
CA ALA A 4 -7.43 10.45 6.27
C ALA A 4 -7.74 9.19 5.46
N GLY A 5 -8.95 8.65 5.63
CA GLY A 5 -9.47 7.67 4.68
C GLY A 5 -9.63 8.35 3.32
N MET A 6 -8.91 7.88 2.30
CA MET A 6 -9.17 8.32 0.93
C MET A 6 -10.50 7.70 0.50
N THR A 7 -11.58 8.43 0.75
CA THR A 7 -12.91 8.06 0.24
C THR A 7 -12.89 8.21 -1.28
N GLY A 8 -12.99 7.09 -2.01
CA GLY A 8 -12.92 7.06 -3.47
C GLY A 8 -11.57 6.69 -4.07
N THR A 9 -10.75 5.88 -3.40
CA THR A 9 -9.57 5.26 -4.01
C THR A 9 -9.76 3.76 -4.09
N THR A 10 -9.68 3.20 -5.30
CA THR A 10 -9.66 1.74 -5.48
C THR A 10 -8.21 1.27 -5.47
N VAL A 11 -7.94 0.24 -4.67
CA VAL A 11 -6.64 -0.39 -4.59
C VAL A 11 -6.65 -1.65 -5.43
N VAL A 12 -5.73 -1.78 -6.38
CA VAL A 12 -5.55 -3.02 -7.14
C VAL A 12 -4.20 -3.62 -6.80
N ARG A 13 -4.21 -4.78 -6.14
CA ARG A 13 -3.01 -5.59 -5.94
C ARG A 13 -2.77 -6.45 -7.17
N VAL A 14 -1.54 -6.45 -7.64
CA VAL A 14 -1.04 -7.32 -8.72
C VAL A 14 0.09 -8.17 -8.15
N ARG A 15 -0.13 -9.48 -8.13
CA ARG A 15 0.90 -10.46 -7.80
C ARG A 15 1.42 -11.09 -9.07
N GLU A 16 2.72 -10.93 -9.32
CA GLU A 16 3.36 -11.61 -10.46
C GLU A 16 3.27 -13.12 -10.26
N ALA A 17 3.11 -13.85 -11.36
CA ALA A 17 3.12 -15.30 -11.33
C ALA A 17 4.40 -15.83 -10.66
N GLY A 18 4.27 -16.94 -9.94
CA GLY A 18 5.42 -17.65 -9.40
C GLY A 18 6.42 -17.96 -10.52
N LYS A 19 7.72 -17.88 -10.25
CA LYS A 19 8.74 -18.17 -11.25
C LYS A 19 9.23 -19.61 -11.09
N ASP A 20 9.50 -20.29 -12.19
CA ASP A 20 10.18 -21.57 -12.16
C ASP A 20 11.67 -21.38 -11.83
N ARG A 21 12.43 -22.48 -11.82
CA ARG A 21 13.88 -22.45 -11.55
C ARG A 21 14.71 -21.66 -12.58
N HIS A 22 14.13 -21.36 -13.74
CA HIS A 22 14.76 -20.61 -14.84
C HIS A 22 14.36 -19.13 -14.82
N GLY A 23 13.40 -18.75 -13.96
CA GLY A 23 12.89 -17.38 -13.85
C GLY A 23 11.66 -17.13 -14.72
N ASP A 24 11.14 -18.16 -15.40
CA ASP A 24 9.98 -18.07 -16.27
C ASP A 24 8.69 -18.08 -15.44
N PRO A 25 7.69 -17.25 -15.78
CA PRO A 25 6.43 -17.22 -15.06
C PRO A 25 5.64 -18.52 -15.22
N VAL A 26 5.19 -19.06 -14.10
CA VAL A 26 4.35 -20.26 -13.99
C VAL A 26 2.93 -19.81 -13.67
N GLY A 27 2.17 -19.54 -14.75
CA GLY A 27 0.76 -19.12 -14.67
C GLY A 27 0.56 -17.62 -14.90
N PRO A 28 -0.71 -17.17 -14.84
CA PRO A 28 -1.05 -15.75 -14.96
C PRO A 28 -0.72 -14.98 -13.68
N ALA A 29 -0.56 -13.66 -13.82
CA ALA A 29 -0.57 -12.76 -12.66
C ALA A 29 -1.96 -12.78 -12.01
N GLU A 30 -1.99 -12.65 -10.69
CA GLU A 30 -3.21 -12.58 -9.89
C GLU A 30 -3.52 -11.12 -9.55
N GLU A 31 -4.73 -10.67 -9.89
CA GLU A 31 -5.20 -9.33 -9.53
C GLU A 31 -6.34 -9.42 -8.51
N ALA A 32 -6.31 -8.54 -7.50
CA ALA A 32 -7.35 -8.40 -6.51
C ALA A 32 -7.63 -6.91 -6.25
N SER A 33 -8.91 -6.55 -6.19
CA SER A 33 -9.34 -5.20 -5.83
C SER A 33 -9.69 -5.14 -4.36
N PHE A 34 -9.21 -4.11 -3.69
CA PHE A 34 -9.49 -3.81 -2.30
C PHE A 34 -10.01 -2.39 -2.16
N ASP A 35 -10.84 -2.21 -1.15
CA ASP A 35 -11.38 -0.93 -0.74
C ASP A 35 -10.95 -0.64 0.70
N ASP A 36 -11.11 0.60 1.15
CA ASP A 36 -10.93 0.99 2.55
C ASP A 36 -9.50 0.81 3.11
N TRP A 37 -8.48 0.98 2.27
CA TRP A 37 -7.10 1.13 2.75
C TRP A 37 -6.90 2.53 3.33
N TRP A 38 -6.24 2.60 4.49
CA TRP A 38 -5.97 3.88 5.15
C TRP A 38 -4.49 4.21 5.05
N PHE A 39 -4.16 5.47 4.83
CA PHE A 39 -2.78 5.91 4.66
C PHE A 39 -2.35 6.74 5.86
N ASP A 40 -1.20 6.39 6.43
CA ASP A 40 -0.51 7.31 7.31
C ASP A 40 0.19 8.34 6.43
N TRP A 41 -0.42 9.51 6.25
CA TRP A 41 0.25 10.65 5.64
C TRP A 41 1.23 11.29 6.63
N ASN A 42 2.12 10.48 7.20
CA ASN A 42 3.34 10.94 7.83
C ASN A 42 4.49 10.96 6.82
N ALA A 43 4.16 11.21 5.54
CA ALA A 43 5.11 11.67 4.54
C ALA A 43 5.61 13.06 4.98
N SER A 44 6.63 13.06 5.84
CA SER A 44 7.48 14.21 6.19
C SER A 44 6.78 15.57 6.12
N TYR A 45 5.86 15.83 7.05
CA TYR A 45 5.17 17.11 7.20
C TYR A 45 6.10 18.22 7.74
N SER A 46 7.28 18.39 7.15
CA SER A 46 8.20 19.51 7.44
C SER A 46 8.57 20.31 6.21
N ASN A 47 7.79 20.25 5.13
CA ASN A 47 8.00 21.13 3.99
C ASN A 47 6.96 22.26 3.96
N THR A 48 7.24 23.31 4.73
CA THR A 48 6.50 24.58 4.66
C THR A 48 6.81 25.39 3.39
N ASN A 49 7.66 24.88 2.49
CA ASN A 49 8.26 25.63 1.39
C ASN A 49 7.78 25.20 -0.01
N PHE A 50 6.66 24.49 -0.14
CA PHE A 50 6.06 24.11 -1.43
C PHE A 50 7.07 23.44 -2.40
N GLN A 51 7.99 22.62 -1.89
CA GLN A 51 8.83 21.82 -2.77
C GLN A 51 8.13 20.51 -3.06
N ASP A 52 8.20 20.06 -4.31
CA ASP A 52 7.77 18.73 -4.72
C ASP A 52 8.68 17.70 -4.04
N VAL A 53 8.28 17.23 -2.86
CA VAL A 53 8.96 16.13 -2.19
C VAL A 53 8.40 14.85 -2.78
N GLN A 54 9.22 14.17 -3.57
CA GLN A 54 8.89 12.85 -4.09
C GLN A 54 8.73 11.89 -2.91
N ILE A 55 7.50 11.44 -2.64
CA ILE A 55 7.20 10.50 -1.57
C ILE A 55 7.59 9.11 -2.05
N THR A 56 8.81 8.68 -1.74
CA THR A 56 9.31 7.37 -2.16
C THR A 56 8.75 6.21 -1.35
N ASP A 57 8.33 6.43 -0.10
CA ASP A 57 7.81 5.39 0.78
C ASP A 57 6.57 5.89 1.54
N VAL A 58 5.53 5.06 1.64
CA VAL A 58 4.29 5.36 2.39
C VAL A 58 3.90 4.20 3.30
N ASP A 59 3.48 4.54 4.52
CA ASP A 59 2.98 3.60 5.51
C ASP A 59 1.45 3.50 5.39
N THR A 60 0.94 2.28 5.19
CA THR A 60 -0.47 2.03 4.88
C THR A 60 -1.07 1.04 5.86
N TYR A 61 -2.24 1.34 6.40
CA TYR A 61 -3.03 0.46 7.26
C TYR A 61 -4.07 -0.29 6.43
N VAL A 62 -3.78 -1.57 6.21
CA VAL A 62 -4.56 -2.48 5.36
C VAL A 62 -5.46 -3.36 6.26
N PRO A 63 -6.73 -3.64 5.89
CA PRO A 63 -7.54 -4.64 6.56
C PRO A 63 -6.77 -5.96 6.75
N ARG A 64 -6.87 -6.57 7.93
CA ARG A 64 -6.02 -7.71 8.28
C ARG A 64 -6.24 -8.92 7.35
N ASP A 65 -7.47 -9.08 6.87
CA ASP A 65 -7.90 -10.18 6.00
C ASP A 65 -7.47 -10.02 4.53
N ASP A 66 -7.06 -8.83 4.09
CA ASP A 66 -6.59 -8.62 2.72
C ASP A 66 -5.26 -9.35 2.49
N ASP A 67 -5.20 -10.32 1.58
CA ASP A 67 -3.95 -11.02 1.29
C ASP A 67 -2.96 -10.11 0.54
N VAL A 68 -2.00 -9.55 1.28
CA VAL A 68 -0.95 -8.66 0.79
C VAL A 68 0.40 -9.23 1.24
N GLN A 69 1.30 -9.42 0.28
CA GLN A 69 2.58 -10.08 0.48
C GLN A 69 3.77 -9.21 0.05
N PRO A 70 4.98 -9.47 0.58
CA PRO A 70 6.18 -8.80 0.12
C PRO A 70 6.34 -8.94 -1.40
N SER A 71 6.74 -7.86 -2.08
CA SER A 71 6.88 -7.79 -3.54
C SER A 71 5.60 -7.73 -4.37
N ASP A 72 4.41 -7.81 -3.76
CA ASP A 72 3.18 -7.46 -4.48
C ASP A 72 3.29 -6.02 -5.02
N LYS A 73 2.79 -5.82 -6.24
CA LYS A 73 2.60 -4.48 -6.80
C LYS A 73 1.22 -4.01 -6.41
N VAL A 74 1.09 -2.73 -6.09
CA VAL A 74 -0.19 -2.12 -5.71
C VAL A 74 -0.38 -0.88 -6.57
N ARG A 75 -1.54 -0.78 -7.21
CA ARG A 75 -1.97 0.40 -7.96
C ARG A 75 -3.06 1.09 -7.17
N PHE A 76 -2.91 2.39 -6.96
CA PHE A 76 -3.97 3.24 -6.42
C PHE A 76 -4.57 4.01 -7.56
N VAL A 77 -5.88 3.86 -7.75
CA VAL A 77 -6.63 4.62 -8.73
C VAL A 77 -7.45 5.66 -7.97
N ASP A 78 -7.13 6.93 -8.16
CA ASP A 78 -8.01 8.02 -7.71
C ASP A 78 -9.23 8.06 -8.63
N VAL A 79 -10.42 7.74 -8.10
CA VAL A 79 -11.63 7.67 -8.94
C VAL A 79 -12.12 9.04 -9.43
N ARG A 80 -11.61 10.14 -8.87
CA ARG A 80 -12.01 11.50 -9.22
C ARG A 80 -11.12 12.08 -10.32
N THR A 81 -9.82 11.81 -10.26
CA THR A 81 -8.85 12.32 -11.24
C THR A 81 -8.49 11.29 -12.32
N GLY A 82 -8.71 9.99 -12.06
CA GLY A 82 -8.28 8.89 -12.91
C GLY A 82 -6.77 8.63 -12.85
N GLU A 83 -6.04 9.32 -11.96
CA GLU A 83 -4.60 9.14 -11.79
C GLU A 83 -4.29 7.78 -11.16
N VAL A 84 -3.23 7.14 -11.66
CA VAL A 84 -2.78 5.82 -11.18
C VAL A 84 -1.38 5.94 -10.63
N ALA A 85 -1.25 5.73 -9.32
CA ALA A 85 0.05 5.67 -8.65
C ALA A 85 0.42 4.21 -8.39
N THR A 86 1.64 3.81 -8.74
CA THR A 86 2.10 2.42 -8.64
C THR A 86 3.17 2.25 -7.57
N PHE A 87 2.96 1.29 -6.69
CA PHE A 87 3.81 1.00 -5.56
C PHE A 87 4.18 -0.49 -5.50
N ARG A 88 5.19 -0.79 -4.71
CA ARG A 88 5.59 -2.16 -4.36
C ARG A 88 5.59 -2.33 -2.85
N VAL A 89 5.01 -3.43 -2.38
CA VAL A 89 5.02 -3.81 -0.96
C VAL A 89 6.45 -4.11 -0.50
N GLN A 90 6.88 -3.38 0.53
CA GLN A 90 8.19 -3.51 1.16
C GLN A 90 8.10 -4.35 2.43
N GLY A 91 9.00 -5.33 2.54
CA GLY A 91 9.10 -6.18 3.72
C GLY A 91 7.84 -7.00 3.99
N ARG A 92 7.80 -7.64 5.17
CA ARG A 92 6.63 -8.39 5.63
C ARG A 92 5.65 -7.43 6.31
N PRO A 93 4.33 -7.56 6.07
CA PRO A 93 3.32 -6.80 6.80
C PRO A 93 3.50 -6.95 8.32
N MET A 94 3.41 -5.85 9.05
CA MET A 94 3.49 -5.84 10.50
C MET A 94 2.08 -6.03 11.07
N TRP A 95 1.87 -7.19 11.70
CA TRP A 95 0.55 -7.64 12.16
C TRP A 95 0.10 -7.03 13.49
N ASP A 96 1.03 -6.63 14.35
CA ASP A 96 0.72 -6.23 15.72
C ASP A 96 0.79 -4.71 15.90
N GLN A 97 -0.28 -4.03 15.53
CA GLN A 97 -0.53 -2.65 15.97
C GLN A 97 -1.79 -2.60 16.85
N LEU A 98 -1.75 -3.33 17.97
CA LEU A 98 -2.67 -3.06 19.07
C LEU A 98 -2.31 -1.70 19.67
N GLN A 99 -3.30 -0.86 19.96
CA GLN A 99 -3.02 0.35 20.71
C GLN A 99 -2.47 -0.05 22.10
N PRO A 100 -1.23 0.33 22.46
CA PRO A 100 -0.57 -0.21 23.65
C PRO A 100 -1.22 0.24 24.96
N GLN A 101 -1.99 1.33 24.94
CA GLN A 101 -2.68 1.87 26.11
C GLN A 101 -4.09 1.30 26.30
N THR A 102 -4.77 0.91 25.23
CA THR A 102 -6.19 0.53 25.26
C THR A 102 -6.42 -0.94 24.90
N GLY A 103 -5.41 -1.63 24.34
CA GLY A 103 -5.56 -2.98 23.79
C GLY A 103 -6.53 -3.03 22.60
N HIS A 104 -6.95 -1.89 22.07
CA HIS A 104 -7.94 -1.84 21.00
C HIS A 104 -7.31 -2.28 19.68
N ASP A 105 -7.95 -3.25 19.04
CA ASP A 105 -7.59 -3.76 17.72
C ASP A 105 -8.46 -3.06 16.67
N PHE A 106 -7.81 -2.32 15.78
CA PHE A 106 -8.48 -1.68 14.65
C PHE A 106 -8.73 -2.64 13.47
N GLY A 107 -8.36 -3.93 13.60
CA GLY A 107 -8.55 -4.94 12.56
C GLY A 107 -7.66 -4.73 11.34
N ARG A 108 -6.53 -4.03 11.51
CA ARG A 108 -5.62 -3.62 10.44
C ARG A 108 -4.20 -4.11 10.69
N LYS A 109 -3.41 -4.15 9.63
CA LYS A 109 -1.96 -4.41 9.64
C LYS A 109 -1.24 -3.28 8.92
N LEU A 110 -0.03 -2.96 9.37
CA LEU A 110 0.80 -1.95 8.72
C LEU A 110 1.57 -2.59 7.56
N VAL A 111 1.47 -1.97 6.39
CA VAL A 111 2.17 -2.33 5.17
C VAL A 111 2.94 -1.11 4.69
N ARG A 112 4.25 -1.25 4.53
CA ARG A 112 5.07 -0.21 3.90
C ARG A 112 5.07 -0.41 2.39
N LEU A 113 4.82 0.65 1.66
CA LEU A 113 4.81 0.67 0.20
C LEU A 113 5.91 1.61 -0.29
N ARG A 114 6.58 1.22 -1.37
CA ARG A 114 7.55 2.06 -2.07
C ARG A 114 7.04 2.43 -3.45
N GLU A 115 7.05 3.71 -3.79
CA GLU A 115 6.70 4.16 -5.13
C GLU A 115 7.67 3.53 -6.15
N VAL A 116 7.12 3.01 -7.24
CA VAL A 116 7.91 2.52 -8.36
C VAL A 116 7.93 3.64 -9.39
N ALA A 117 8.97 4.48 -9.36
CA ALA A 117 9.16 5.50 -10.38
C ALA A 117 9.39 4.83 -11.75
N GLY A 118 8.46 5.05 -12.69
CA GLY A 118 8.58 4.60 -14.07
C GLY A 118 7.36 3.86 -14.60
N ALA A 119 6.46 4.62 -15.24
CA ALA A 119 5.78 4.23 -16.47
C ALA A 119 5.79 5.45 -17.40
#